data_AF-A0A0D2MRU1-F1
#
_entry.id   AF-A0A0D2MRU1-F1
#
_cell.length_a   1.000
_cell.length_b   1.000
_cell.length_c   1.000
_cell.angle_alpha   90.00
_cell.angle_beta   90.00
_cell.angle_gamma   90.00
#
_symmetry.space_group_name_H-M   'P 1'
#
loop_
_entity.id
_entity.type
_entity.pdbx_description
1 polymer ?
#
loop_
_entity_poly.entity_id
_entity_poly.type
_entity_poly.pdbx_seq_one_letter_code
_entity_poly.pdbx_strand_id
1 'polypeptide(L)'
;MGRLPLPGFVVFGMAFGSMALLMTSGVRWGVNRKTRTSFNGQEYIEDSMAGNQTRYRVVTSSDDTGGESFTMELLIREGAYGASRGQPGSQPGHLHLYQDEHVEVKQGRLGYWRGHASLAAEAGAQDDGIIIQQGEAHSLWNAGGEGGGDLLLEVTWRPARQGEALYETLAGLGHEYETALAVSPVQKLLTYARGETVLTGMPAWAWRAVEDWVVPLAEGIGYKAFYKQYSTRAAAPKAEELLTRQHGLDAS
;
A
#
# COMPACT_ATOMS: atom_id res chain seq x y z
N MET A 1 -10.57 69.61 9.22
CA MET A 1 -9.65 68.50 9.59
C MET A 1 -10.46 67.22 9.69
N GLY A 2 -10.55 66.44 8.62
CA GLY A 2 -11.26 65.16 8.59
C GLY A 2 -10.28 64.04 8.28
N ARG A 3 -10.06 63.12 9.23
CA ARG A 3 -9.24 61.93 9.02
C ARG A 3 -10.03 60.93 8.18
N LEU A 4 -9.47 60.52 7.03
CA LEU A 4 -9.97 59.38 6.26
C LEU A 4 -9.65 58.07 7.01
N PRO A 5 -10.56 57.08 7.03
CA PRO A 5 -10.28 55.77 7.61
C PRO A 5 -9.35 54.97 6.69
N LEU A 6 -8.33 54.34 7.28
CA LEU A 6 -7.48 53.36 6.60
C LEU A 6 -8.27 52.08 6.27
N PRO A 7 -8.03 51.43 5.12
CA PRO A 7 -8.73 50.21 4.73
C PRO A 7 -8.26 49.01 5.58
N GLY A 8 -9.12 48.53 6.47
CA GLY A 8 -8.89 47.37 7.35
C GLY A 8 -8.89 45.99 6.66
N PHE A 9 -8.77 45.93 5.34
CA PHE A 9 -8.89 44.66 4.58
C PHE A 9 -7.56 43.96 4.26
N VAL A 10 -6.40 44.56 4.57
CA VAL A 10 -5.08 43.97 4.21
C VAL A 10 -4.49 43.08 5.32
N VAL A 11 -4.95 43.21 6.57
CA VAL A 11 -4.31 42.51 7.72
C VAL A 11 -4.81 41.07 7.90
N PHE A 12 -6.01 40.73 7.44
CA PHE A 12 -6.57 39.37 7.61
C PHE A 12 -5.96 38.31 6.67
N GLY A 13 -5.37 38.70 5.53
CA GLY A 13 -4.75 37.76 4.58
C GLY A 13 -3.41 37.17 5.05
N MET A 14 -2.62 37.93 5.82
CA MET A 14 -1.29 37.49 6.24
C MET A 14 -1.31 36.47 7.40
N ALA A 15 -2.32 36.51 8.27
CA ALA A 15 -2.42 35.62 9.41
C ALA A 15 -2.77 34.17 9.01
N PHE A 16 -3.67 33.98 8.04
CA PHE A 16 -4.03 32.65 7.55
C PHE A 16 -2.92 31.98 6.73
N GLY A 17 -2.23 32.74 5.88
CA GLY A 17 -1.09 32.22 5.10
C GLY A 17 0.03 31.70 6.00
N SER A 18 0.32 32.40 7.10
CA SER A 18 1.39 32.03 8.04
C SER A 18 1.06 30.76 8.83
N MET A 19 -0.19 30.56 9.23
CA MET A 19 -0.61 29.35 9.97
C MET A 19 -0.67 28.12 9.07
N ALA A 20 -1.15 28.26 7.84
CA ALA A 20 -1.09 27.20 6.83
C ALA A 20 0.36 26.79 6.54
N LEU A 21 1.27 27.77 6.38
CA LEU A 21 2.69 27.52 6.13
C LEU A 21 3.36 26.77 7.30
N LEU A 22 3.06 27.15 8.54
CA LEU A 22 3.60 26.50 9.75
C LEU A 22 3.07 25.07 9.90
N MET A 23 1.78 24.84 9.64
CA MET A 23 1.19 23.50 9.66
C MET A 23 1.80 22.61 8.57
N THR A 24 1.94 23.11 7.34
CA THR A 24 2.57 22.35 6.25
C THR A 24 4.05 22.09 6.52
N SER A 25 4.75 23.02 7.13
CA SER A 25 6.17 22.86 7.49
C SER A 25 6.35 21.83 8.60
N GLY A 26 5.49 21.84 9.63
CA GLY A 26 5.50 20.87 10.73
C GLY A 26 5.19 19.46 10.25
N VAL A 27 4.14 19.30 9.44
CA VAL A 27 3.78 18.00 8.82
C VAL A 27 4.91 17.51 7.92
N ARG A 28 5.43 18.38 7.04
CA ARG A 28 6.54 18.04 6.14
C ARG A 28 7.79 17.64 6.92
N TRP A 29 8.11 18.34 8.00
CA TRP A 29 9.22 18.00 8.87
C TRP A 29 9.04 16.63 9.52
N GLY A 30 7.85 16.37 10.08
CA GLY A 30 7.52 15.08 10.71
C GLY A 30 7.59 13.90 9.71
N VAL A 31 6.97 14.05 8.53
CA VAL A 31 6.96 13.01 7.49
C VAL A 31 8.38 12.71 7.00
N ASN A 32 9.20 13.74 6.76
CA ASN A 32 10.56 13.55 6.23
C ASN A 32 11.56 13.03 7.28
N ARG A 33 11.32 13.27 8.57
CA ARG A 33 12.18 12.79 9.65
C ARG A 33 11.80 11.43 10.22
N LYS A 34 10.64 10.87 9.84
CA LYS A 34 10.26 9.54 10.30
C LYS A 34 11.25 8.51 9.72
N THR A 35 12.11 7.99 10.57
CA THR A 35 12.93 6.81 10.25
C THR A 35 11.99 5.63 10.05
N ARG A 36 12.09 4.99 8.88
CA ARG A 36 11.30 3.82 8.53
C ARG A 36 12.08 2.55 8.83
N THR A 37 11.39 1.52 9.29
CA THR A 37 11.99 0.18 9.43
C THR A 37 12.41 -0.32 8.05
N SER A 38 13.61 -0.90 7.96
CA SER A 38 14.11 -1.48 6.72
C SER A 38 13.88 -2.99 6.71
N PHE A 39 13.23 -3.49 5.66
CA PHE A 39 13.01 -4.90 5.37
C PHE A 39 13.93 -5.42 4.27
N ASN A 40 14.85 -4.60 3.77
CA ASN A 40 15.80 -5.01 2.73
C ASN A 40 16.55 -6.29 3.13
N GLY A 41 16.44 -7.32 2.30
CA GLY A 41 17.07 -8.63 2.50
C GLY A 41 16.32 -9.54 3.47
N GLN A 42 15.16 -9.14 4.00
CA GLN A 42 14.29 -10.00 4.79
C GLN A 42 13.49 -10.93 3.87
N GLU A 43 13.16 -12.12 4.36
CA GLU A 43 12.36 -13.08 3.59
C GLU A 43 10.91 -12.63 3.40
N TYR A 44 10.35 -11.91 4.37
CA TYR A 44 8.97 -11.46 4.38
C TYR A 44 8.77 -10.23 5.27
N ILE A 45 7.59 -9.63 5.19
CA ILE A 45 7.11 -8.55 6.06
C ILE A 45 5.84 -9.01 6.74
N GLU A 46 5.79 -8.93 8.07
CA GLU A 46 4.55 -9.01 8.84
C GLU A 46 3.99 -7.60 8.96
N ASP A 47 2.75 -7.37 8.51
CA ASP A 47 2.10 -6.06 8.59
C ASP A 47 1.54 -5.70 9.98
N SER A 48 2.09 -6.34 11.01
CA SER A 48 2.10 -5.89 12.41
C SER A 48 3.40 -6.32 13.10
N MET A 49 3.80 -5.61 14.15
CA MET A 49 4.94 -6.05 14.97
C MET A 49 4.63 -7.33 15.75
N ALA A 50 3.35 -7.54 16.07
CA ALA A 50 2.89 -8.73 16.79
C ALA A 50 2.86 -10.01 15.93
N GLY A 51 3.02 -9.91 14.60
CA GLY A 51 2.98 -11.07 13.68
C GLY A 51 1.61 -11.75 13.59
N ASN A 52 0.55 -11.02 13.97
CA ASN A 52 -0.83 -11.53 14.09
C ASN A 52 -1.78 -10.99 13.00
N GLN A 53 -1.24 -10.40 11.94
CA GLN A 53 -2.00 -9.79 10.84
C GLN A 53 -1.76 -10.54 9.52
N THR A 54 -1.26 -9.91 8.46
CA THR A 54 -0.93 -10.53 7.19
C THR A 54 0.57 -10.53 6.97
N ARG A 55 1.13 -11.70 6.65
CA ARG A 55 2.51 -11.83 6.19
C ARG A 55 2.57 -11.73 4.67
N TYR A 56 3.50 -10.93 4.17
CA TYR A 56 3.75 -10.71 2.75
C TYR A 56 5.15 -11.21 2.41
N ARG A 57 5.24 -12.12 1.44
CA ARG A 57 6.51 -12.62 0.92
C ARG A 57 6.53 -12.49 -0.59
N VAL A 58 7.54 -11.84 -1.15
CA VAL A 58 7.75 -11.83 -2.61
C VAL A 58 8.34 -13.18 -3.01
N VAL A 59 7.63 -13.92 -3.87
CA VAL A 59 8.05 -15.23 -4.40
C VAL A 59 8.79 -15.05 -5.72
N THR A 60 8.27 -14.18 -6.59
CA THR A 60 8.88 -13.78 -7.85
C THR A 60 8.59 -12.31 -8.06
N SER A 61 9.62 -11.54 -8.36
CA SER A 61 9.50 -10.09 -8.50
C SER A 61 9.26 -9.65 -9.92
N SER A 62 8.81 -8.40 -10.06
CA SER A 62 8.85 -7.64 -11.30
C SER A 62 10.23 -7.68 -11.97
N ASP A 63 11.34 -7.55 -11.21
CA ASP A 63 12.67 -7.54 -11.81
C ASP A 63 13.06 -8.92 -12.35
N ASP A 64 12.65 -10.00 -11.68
CA ASP A 64 12.95 -11.37 -12.11
C ASP A 64 12.29 -11.71 -13.45
N THR A 65 11.15 -11.08 -13.72
CA THR A 65 10.33 -11.31 -14.93
C THR A 65 10.47 -10.19 -15.95
N GLY A 66 11.35 -9.20 -15.72
CA GLY A 66 11.47 -8.03 -16.59
C GLY A 66 10.18 -7.20 -16.69
N GLY A 67 9.33 -7.23 -15.67
CA GLY A 67 8.08 -6.48 -15.56
C GLY A 67 6.85 -7.22 -16.07
N GLU A 68 6.98 -8.46 -16.54
CA GLU A 68 5.84 -9.26 -17.03
C GLU A 68 4.87 -9.64 -15.89
N SER A 69 5.38 -9.99 -14.72
CA SER A 69 4.54 -10.33 -13.56
C SER A 69 5.30 -10.21 -12.24
N PHE A 70 4.58 -10.11 -11.12
CA PHE A 70 5.14 -10.44 -9.81
C PHE A 70 4.17 -11.35 -9.06
N THR A 71 4.73 -12.17 -8.17
CA THR A 71 4.01 -13.15 -7.38
C THR A 71 4.36 -12.96 -5.91
N MET A 72 3.34 -12.91 -5.06
CA MET A 72 3.48 -12.86 -3.62
C MET A 72 2.77 -14.02 -2.95
N GLU A 73 3.37 -14.54 -1.90
CA GLU A 73 2.70 -15.39 -0.92
C GLU A 73 2.13 -14.49 0.18
N LEU A 74 0.84 -14.67 0.47
CA LEU A 74 0.11 -13.94 1.51
C LEU A 74 -0.40 -14.92 2.56
N LEU A 75 0.01 -14.77 3.81
CA LEU A 75 -0.52 -15.53 4.94
C LEU A 75 -1.39 -14.62 5.80
N ILE A 76 -2.70 -14.77 5.67
CA ILE A 76 -3.71 -13.96 6.35
C ILE A 76 -4.17 -14.68 7.61
N ARG A 77 -3.85 -14.11 8.79
CA ARG A 77 -4.22 -14.70 10.09
C ARG A 77 -5.73 -14.65 10.30
N GLU A 78 -6.28 -15.66 10.96
CA GLU A 78 -7.72 -15.70 11.30
C GLU A 78 -8.18 -14.48 12.11
N GLY A 79 -7.31 -13.96 12.97
CA GLY A 79 -7.57 -12.77 13.80
C GLY A 79 -7.16 -11.44 13.17
N ALA A 80 -6.74 -11.41 11.91
CA ALA A 80 -6.30 -10.19 11.26
C ALA A 80 -7.43 -9.16 11.18
N TYR A 81 -7.10 -7.89 11.35
CA TYR A 81 -8.01 -6.79 11.08
C TYR A 81 -8.35 -6.76 9.59
N GLY A 82 -9.60 -6.46 9.28
CA GLY A 82 -10.09 -6.32 7.92
C GLY A 82 -10.77 -4.97 7.71
N ALA A 83 -10.72 -4.46 6.48
CA ALA A 83 -11.48 -3.28 6.08
C ALA A 83 -12.99 -3.46 6.23
N SER A 84 -13.45 -4.71 6.10
CA SER A 84 -14.84 -5.11 6.34
C SER A 84 -14.97 -5.91 7.64
N ARG A 85 -16.03 -5.61 8.40
CA ARG A 85 -16.31 -6.31 9.66
C ARG A 85 -16.54 -7.80 9.40
N GLY A 86 -15.85 -8.65 10.15
CA GLY A 86 -15.98 -10.11 10.04
C GLY A 86 -15.27 -10.72 8.82
N GLN A 87 -14.42 -9.94 8.13
CA GLN A 87 -13.63 -10.41 6.99
C GLN A 87 -12.14 -10.19 7.29
N PRO A 88 -11.49 -11.09 8.05
CA PRO A 88 -10.09 -10.95 8.45
C PRO A 88 -9.13 -10.76 7.27
N GLY A 89 -8.22 -9.80 7.40
CA GLY A 89 -7.26 -9.43 6.37
C GLY A 89 -7.86 -8.80 5.10
N SER A 90 -9.17 -8.48 5.11
CA SER A 90 -9.79 -7.85 3.95
C SER A 90 -9.17 -6.50 3.62
N GLN A 91 -8.84 -6.32 2.35
CA GLN A 91 -8.54 -5.02 1.79
C GLN A 91 -9.85 -4.27 1.52
N PRO A 92 -9.85 -2.92 1.52
CA PRO A 92 -10.98 -2.15 1.04
C PRO A 92 -11.35 -2.63 -0.37
N GLY A 93 -12.64 -2.57 -0.71
CA GLY A 93 -13.07 -2.85 -2.07
C GLY A 93 -12.28 -2.00 -3.06
N HIS A 94 -11.69 -2.65 -4.06
CA HIS A 94 -10.83 -1.99 -5.04
C HIS A 94 -10.90 -2.66 -6.40
N LEU A 95 -10.30 -2.02 -7.41
CA LEU A 95 -10.02 -2.59 -8.71
C LEU A 95 -8.62 -2.17 -9.14
N HIS A 96 -7.96 -3.01 -9.93
CA HIS A 96 -6.70 -2.67 -10.59
C HIS A 96 -6.99 -2.13 -11.99
N LEU A 97 -6.37 -1.02 -12.37
CA LEU A 97 -6.65 -0.38 -13.66
C LEU A 97 -6.08 -1.16 -14.85
N TYR A 98 -4.94 -1.83 -14.64
CA TYR A 98 -4.14 -2.39 -15.72
C TYR A 98 -3.64 -3.81 -15.43
N GLN A 99 -4.01 -4.41 -14.31
CA GLN A 99 -3.48 -5.68 -13.86
C GLN A 99 -4.60 -6.70 -13.68
N ASP A 100 -4.40 -7.89 -14.23
CA ASP A 100 -5.12 -9.08 -13.81
C ASP A 100 -4.47 -9.62 -12.53
N GLU A 101 -5.30 -10.14 -11.63
CA GLU A 101 -4.89 -10.76 -10.38
C GLU A 101 -5.30 -12.25 -10.39
N HIS A 102 -4.32 -13.13 -10.36
CA HIS A 102 -4.52 -14.58 -10.27
C HIS A 102 -4.21 -15.06 -8.85
N VAL A 103 -5.22 -15.57 -8.15
CA VAL A 103 -5.14 -15.97 -6.73
C VAL A 103 -5.23 -17.49 -6.65
N GLU A 104 -4.21 -18.13 -6.12
CA GLU A 104 -4.21 -19.56 -5.81
C GLU A 104 -4.28 -19.78 -4.30
N VAL A 105 -5.21 -20.62 -3.84
CA VAL A 105 -5.30 -21.00 -2.42
C VAL A 105 -4.36 -22.16 -2.16
N LYS A 106 -3.37 -21.96 -1.28
CA LYS A 106 -2.43 -23.02 -0.89
C LYS A 106 -2.84 -23.71 0.42
N GLN A 107 -3.51 -22.98 1.31
CA GLN A 107 -4.06 -23.51 2.57
C GLN A 107 -5.22 -22.64 3.06
N GLY A 108 -6.22 -23.24 3.71
CA GLY A 108 -7.35 -22.52 4.31
C GLY A 108 -8.49 -22.28 3.32
N ARG A 109 -9.34 -21.28 3.57
CA ARG A 109 -10.45 -20.92 2.69
C ARG A 109 -10.42 -19.44 2.35
N LEU A 110 -10.36 -19.16 1.06
CA LEU A 110 -10.54 -17.82 0.54
C LEU A 110 -12.03 -17.47 0.57
N GLY A 111 -12.35 -16.34 1.18
CA GLY A 111 -13.57 -15.59 0.90
C GLY A 111 -13.24 -14.48 -0.09
N TYR A 112 -14.10 -14.26 -1.07
CA TYR A 112 -13.93 -13.15 -1.99
C TYR A 112 -15.26 -12.66 -2.52
N TRP A 113 -15.25 -11.46 -3.08
CA TRP A 113 -16.31 -11.00 -3.98
C TRP A 113 -15.71 -10.33 -5.21
N ARG A 114 -16.47 -10.39 -6.32
CA ARG A 114 -16.19 -9.70 -7.58
C ARG A 114 -17.44 -8.94 -8.02
N GLY A 115 -17.27 -7.75 -8.58
CA GLY A 115 -18.36 -6.87 -9.00
C GLY A 115 -18.93 -6.01 -7.86
N HIS A 116 -20.25 -5.89 -7.77
CA HIS A 116 -20.88 -5.09 -6.71
C HIS A 116 -20.90 -5.88 -5.39
N ALA A 117 -20.57 -5.25 -4.25
CA ALA A 117 -20.45 -5.91 -2.95
C ALA A 117 -21.70 -6.72 -2.51
N SER A 118 -22.88 -6.37 -3.04
CA SER A 118 -24.15 -7.08 -2.78
C SER A 118 -24.41 -8.31 -3.66
N LEU A 119 -23.56 -8.58 -4.66
CA LEU A 119 -23.65 -9.70 -5.60
C LEU A 119 -22.50 -10.70 -5.40
N ALA A 120 -21.76 -10.53 -4.32
CA ALA A 120 -20.69 -11.40 -3.86
C ALA A 120 -21.17 -12.85 -3.72
N ALA A 121 -20.75 -13.73 -4.62
CA ALA A 121 -20.78 -15.16 -4.34
C ALA A 121 -19.61 -15.47 -3.40
N GLU A 122 -19.88 -15.88 -2.16
CA GLU A 122 -18.89 -16.59 -1.37
C GLU A 122 -18.54 -17.88 -2.11
N ALA A 123 -17.38 -17.92 -2.74
CA ALA A 123 -16.84 -19.14 -3.32
C ALA A 123 -15.56 -19.49 -2.56
N GLY A 124 -15.55 -20.66 -1.91
CA GLY A 124 -14.30 -21.29 -1.53
C GLY A 124 -13.73 -21.97 -2.76
N ALA A 125 -12.64 -21.46 -3.32
CA ALA A 125 -11.87 -22.22 -4.29
C ALA A 125 -11.00 -23.21 -3.52
N GLN A 126 -11.18 -24.51 -3.76
CA GLN A 126 -10.35 -25.56 -3.16
C GLN A 126 -9.16 -25.95 -4.05
N ASP A 127 -9.22 -25.79 -5.39
CA ASP A 127 -8.16 -26.35 -6.25
C ASP A 127 -7.73 -25.52 -7.51
N ASP A 128 -8.55 -24.62 -8.07
CA ASP A 128 -8.23 -23.97 -9.38
C ASP A 128 -7.87 -22.47 -9.32
N GLY A 129 -7.83 -21.88 -8.13
CA GLY A 129 -7.62 -20.44 -7.97
C GLY A 129 -8.75 -19.58 -8.58
N ILE A 130 -8.60 -18.26 -8.53
CA ILE A 130 -9.50 -17.31 -9.21
C ILE A 130 -8.70 -16.31 -10.02
N ILE A 131 -9.21 -15.92 -11.18
CA ILE A 131 -8.67 -14.79 -11.95
C ILE A 131 -9.65 -13.63 -11.81
N ILE A 132 -9.16 -12.52 -11.29
CA ILE A 132 -9.82 -11.23 -11.26
C ILE A 132 -9.24 -10.41 -12.41
N GLN A 133 -10.10 -10.01 -13.35
CA GLN A 133 -9.67 -9.27 -14.53
C GLN A 133 -9.42 -7.81 -14.16
N GLN A 134 -8.52 -7.14 -14.88
CA GLN A 134 -8.36 -5.70 -14.79
C GLN A 134 -9.71 -4.97 -14.91
N GLY A 135 -9.91 -3.94 -14.10
CA GLY A 135 -11.15 -3.18 -14.02
C GLY A 135 -12.27 -3.84 -13.21
N GLU A 136 -12.11 -5.09 -12.76
CA GLU A 136 -13.11 -5.73 -11.91
C GLU A 136 -12.93 -5.33 -10.44
N ALA A 137 -14.01 -4.78 -9.87
CA ALA A 137 -14.09 -4.53 -8.43
C ALA A 137 -14.03 -5.83 -7.64
N HIS A 138 -13.25 -5.89 -6.57
CA HIS A 138 -13.13 -7.08 -5.72
C HIS A 138 -12.65 -6.75 -4.29
N SER A 139 -12.74 -7.76 -3.43
CA SER A 139 -12.05 -7.86 -2.14
C SER A 139 -11.88 -9.33 -1.78
N LEU A 140 -10.81 -9.65 -1.05
CA LEU A 140 -10.41 -10.99 -0.61
C LEU A 140 -10.31 -11.00 0.91
N TRP A 141 -10.61 -12.13 1.56
CA TRP A 141 -10.44 -12.28 3.01
C TRP A 141 -10.25 -13.74 3.41
N ASN A 142 -9.78 -13.95 4.64
CA ASN A 142 -9.78 -15.27 5.26
C ASN A 142 -11.20 -15.64 5.69
N ALA A 143 -11.83 -16.60 5.01
CA ALA A 143 -13.18 -17.10 5.34
C ALA A 143 -13.19 -18.23 6.37
N GLY A 144 -12.02 -18.64 6.87
CA GLY A 144 -11.86 -19.73 7.84
C GLY A 144 -12.23 -21.12 7.29
N GLY A 145 -12.11 -22.14 8.13
CA GLY A 145 -12.50 -23.52 7.81
C GLY A 145 -13.18 -24.20 8.98
N GLU A 146 -13.58 -25.46 8.82
CA GLU A 146 -14.08 -26.27 9.93
C GLU A 146 -12.92 -26.45 10.94
N GLY A 147 -13.00 -25.75 12.08
CA GLY A 147 -11.93 -25.70 13.10
C GLY A 147 -11.11 -24.40 13.15
N GLY A 148 -11.40 -23.39 12.31
CA GLY A 148 -10.62 -22.15 12.25
C GLY A 148 -9.31 -22.30 11.48
N GLY A 149 -8.52 -21.23 11.39
CA GLY A 149 -7.17 -21.27 10.81
C GLY A 149 -6.80 -20.13 9.86
N ASP A 150 -5.50 -20.02 9.63
CA ASP A 150 -4.91 -19.05 8.71
C ASP A 150 -5.18 -19.42 7.24
N LEU A 151 -5.21 -18.41 6.37
CA LEU A 151 -5.34 -18.55 4.93
C LEU A 151 -3.98 -18.26 4.28
N LEU A 152 -3.46 -19.20 3.50
CA LEU A 152 -2.26 -19.03 2.68
C LEU A 152 -2.65 -18.94 1.20
N LEU A 153 -2.28 -17.84 0.57
CA LEU A 153 -2.47 -17.58 -0.84
C LEU A 153 -1.13 -17.42 -1.54
N GLU A 154 -1.08 -17.77 -2.82
CA GLU A 154 -0.08 -17.28 -3.75
C GLU A 154 -0.82 -16.46 -4.81
N VAL A 155 -0.45 -15.20 -4.94
CA VAL A 155 -1.15 -14.25 -5.81
C VAL A 155 -0.17 -13.71 -6.83
N THR A 156 -0.54 -13.77 -8.10
CA THR A 156 0.27 -13.27 -9.21
C THR A 156 -0.48 -12.16 -9.93
N TRP A 157 0.17 -11.03 -10.11
CA TRP A 157 -0.36 -9.90 -10.87
C TRP A 157 0.35 -9.74 -12.21
N ARG A 158 -0.42 -9.47 -13.26
CA ARG A 158 0.07 -9.30 -14.64
C ARG A 158 -0.57 -8.08 -15.31
N PRO A 159 0.20 -7.12 -15.86
CA PRO A 159 1.65 -7.01 -15.78
C PRO A 159 2.12 -6.60 -14.39
N ALA A 160 3.43 -6.63 -14.10
CA ALA A 160 3.92 -6.40 -12.73
C ALA A 160 3.72 -4.96 -12.23
N ARG A 161 4.04 -3.99 -13.10
CA ARG A 161 3.89 -2.53 -12.89
C ARG A 161 4.38 -2.08 -11.51
N GLN A 162 3.56 -1.35 -10.76
CA GLN A 162 3.88 -0.86 -9.40
C GLN A 162 3.31 -1.75 -8.29
N GLY A 163 2.71 -2.91 -8.63
CA GLY A 163 1.98 -3.73 -7.67
C GLY A 163 2.87 -4.29 -6.56
N GLU A 164 4.08 -4.76 -6.90
CA GLU A 164 5.05 -5.25 -5.90
C GLU A 164 5.34 -4.15 -4.86
N ALA A 165 5.67 -2.95 -5.32
CA ALA A 165 5.96 -1.81 -4.46
C ALA A 165 4.75 -1.35 -3.64
N LEU A 166 3.53 -1.46 -4.19
CA LEU A 166 2.27 -1.20 -3.49
C LEU A 166 2.11 -2.13 -2.29
N TYR A 167 2.17 -3.44 -2.49
CA TYR A 167 1.92 -4.41 -1.42
C TYR A 167 3.04 -4.43 -0.37
N GLU A 168 4.31 -4.38 -0.78
CA GLU A 168 5.42 -4.22 0.16
C GLU A 168 5.28 -2.93 0.99
N THR A 169 4.82 -1.84 0.37
CA THR A 169 4.59 -0.59 1.09
C THR A 169 3.42 -0.67 2.07
N LEU A 170 2.31 -1.30 1.68
CA LEU A 170 1.18 -1.52 2.58
C LEU A 170 1.59 -2.38 3.77
N ALA A 171 2.38 -3.43 3.54
CA ALA A 171 2.89 -4.32 4.58
C ALA A 171 3.82 -3.57 5.56
N GLY A 172 4.81 -2.84 5.03
CA GLY A 172 5.76 -2.08 5.87
C GLY A 172 5.09 -0.93 6.63
N LEU A 173 4.09 -0.27 6.03
CA LEU A 173 3.27 0.70 6.75
C LEU A 173 2.41 0.01 7.82
N GLY A 174 1.78 -1.12 7.53
CA GLY A 174 1.03 -1.88 8.51
C GLY A 174 1.89 -2.26 9.71
N HIS A 175 3.11 -2.76 9.46
CA HIS A 175 4.09 -3.07 10.50
C HIS A 175 4.32 -1.89 11.45
N GLU A 176 4.52 -0.68 10.92
CA GLU A 176 4.78 0.51 11.74
C GLU A 176 3.56 1.05 12.48
N TYR A 177 2.35 0.65 12.09
CA TYR A 177 1.09 1.15 12.64
C TYR A 177 0.21 0.03 13.22
N GLU A 178 0.76 -1.17 13.42
CA GLU A 178 0.08 -2.42 13.82
C GLU A 178 -1.00 -2.96 12.86
N THR A 179 -1.39 -2.19 11.84
CA THR A 179 -2.30 -2.60 10.78
C THR A 179 -2.31 -1.56 9.65
N ALA A 180 -2.46 -2.01 8.40
CA ALA A 180 -2.65 -1.13 7.26
C ALA A 180 -3.87 -0.20 7.41
N LEU A 181 -4.85 -0.57 8.25
CA LEU A 181 -6.04 0.26 8.51
C LEU A 181 -5.71 1.54 9.28
N ALA A 182 -4.72 1.50 10.18
CA ALA A 182 -4.32 2.61 11.04
C ALA A 182 -3.44 3.65 10.32
N VAL A 183 -2.99 3.33 9.10
CA VAL A 183 -2.25 4.27 8.25
C VAL A 183 -3.10 5.50 7.95
N SER A 184 -2.47 6.68 7.96
CA SER A 184 -3.10 7.96 7.61
C SER A 184 -3.89 7.84 6.29
N PRO A 185 -5.14 8.34 6.23
CA PRO A 185 -5.93 8.34 5.00
C PRO A 185 -5.21 8.97 3.80
N VAL A 186 -4.44 10.06 4.02
CA VAL A 186 -3.69 10.73 2.95
C VAL A 186 -2.61 9.81 2.38
N GLN A 187 -1.87 9.10 3.24
CA GLN A 187 -0.86 8.13 2.81
C GLN A 187 -1.51 6.98 2.05
N LYS A 188 -2.64 6.44 2.54
CA LYS A 188 -3.35 5.35 1.84
C LYS A 188 -3.79 5.78 0.45
N LEU A 189 -4.47 6.92 0.34
CA LEU A 189 -4.94 7.43 -0.95
C LEU A 189 -3.79 7.65 -1.93
N LEU A 190 -2.68 8.23 -1.47
CA LEU A 190 -1.47 8.39 -2.29
C LEU A 190 -0.92 7.04 -2.77
N THR A 191 -0.76 6.08 -1.86
CA THR A 191 -0.21 4.75 -2.18
C THR A 191 -1.11 4.00 -3.16
N TYR A 192 -2.44 3.97 -2.95
CA TYR A 192 -3.38 3.33 -3.87
C TYR A 192 -3.40 4.01 -5.25
N ALA A 193 -3.47 5.35 -5.31
CA ALA A 193 -3.50 6.09 -6.57
C ALA A 193 -2.24 5.87 -7.42
N ARG A 194 -1.05 5.89 -6.79
CA ARG A 194 0.21 5.60 -7.50
C ARG A 194 0.44 4.11 -7.76
N GLY A 195 -0.22 3.24 -7.01
CA GLY A 195 -0.29 1.80 -7.24
C GLY A 195 -1.26 1.39 -8.36
N GLU A 196 -1.88 2.35 -9.05
CA GLU A 196 -2.84 2.10 -10.13
C GLU A 196 -4.07 1.27 -9.67
N THR A 197 -4.42 1.42 -8.39
CA THR A 197 -5.55 0.74 -7.73
C THR A 197 -6.60 1.78 -7.29
N VAL A 198 -7.84 1.57 -7.70
CA VAL A 198 -8.96 2.49 -7.39
C VAL A 198 -9.83 1.90 -6.29
N LEU A 199 -10.11 2.69 -5.26
CA LEU A 199 -11.00 2.28 -4.17
C LEU A 199 -12.47 2.39 -4.59
N THR A 200 -13.19 1.27 -4.59
CA THR A 200 -14.58 1.19 -5.09
C THR A 200 -15.62 1.73 -4.11
N GLY A 201 -15.23 1.93 -2.84
CA GLY A 201 -16.03 2.66 -1.85
C GLY A 201 -16.10 4.17 -2.09
N MET A 202 -15.36 4.71 -3.06
CA MET A 202 -15.32 6.13 -3.39
C MET A 202 -16.00 6.41 -4.74
N PRO A 203 -16.91 7.39 -4.84
CA PRO A 203 -17.47 7.79 -6.13
C PRO A 203 -16.38 8.26 -7.11
N ALA A 204 -16.55 7.99 -8.40
CA ALA A 204 -15.55 8.31 -9.43
C ALA A 204 -15.11 9.78 -9.44
N TRP A 205 -16.03 10.72 -9.19
CA TRP A 205 -15.68 12.16 -9.12
C TRP A 205 -14.78 12.48 -7.91
N ALA A 206 -14.96 11.78 -6.79
CA ALA A 206 -14.16 11.96 -5.60
C ALA A 206 -12.77 11.34 -5.80
N TRP A 207 -12.68 10.20 -6.49
CA TRP A 207 -11.39 9.63 -6.87
C TRP A 207 -10.59 10.57 -7.78
N ARG A 208 -11.24 11.18 -8.78
CA ARG A 208 -10.60 12.23 -9.61
C ARG A 208 -10.08 13.39 -8.77
N ALA A 209 -10.84 13.85 -7.78
CA ALA A 209 -10.38 14.90 -6.88
C ALA A 209 -9.18 14.46 -6.02
N VAL A 210 -9.09 13.18 -5.65
CA VAL A 210 -7.90 12.62 -5.00
C VAL A 210 -6.69 12.71 -5.91
N GLU A 211 -6.81 12.28 -7.17
CA GLU A 211 -5.72 12.30 -8.15
C GLU A 211 -5.27 13.73 -8.49
N ASP A 212 -6.21 14.64 -8.72
CA ASP A 212 -5.93 16.01 -9.15
C ASP A 212 -5.40 16.91 -8.02
N TRP A 213 -5.77 16.64 -6.77
CA TRP A 213 -5.49 17.55 -5.65
C TRP A 213 -4.77 16.89 -4.48
N VAL A 214 -5.27 15.76 -3.99
CA VAL A 214 -4.74 15.15 -2.75
C VAL A 214 -3.36 14.55 -2.99
N VAL A 215 -3.18 13.81 -4.09
CA VAL A 215 -1.92 13.20 -4.48
C VAL A 215 -0.79 14.23 -4.63
N PRO A 216 -0.91 15.28 -5.47
CA PRO A 216 0.17 16.25 -5.63
C PRO A 216 0.45 17.05 -4.35
N LEU A 217 -0.59 17.34 -3.55
CA LEU A 217 -0.40 18.00 -2.26
C LEU A 217 0.37 17.11 -1.28
N ALA A 218 0.02 15.83 -1.18
CA ALA A 218 0.68 14.86 -0.31
C ALA A 218 2.16 14.71 -0.67
N GLU A 219 2.47 14.59 -1.97
CA GLU A 219 3.85 14.54 -2.47
C GLU A 219 4.59 15.86 -2.18
N GLY A 220 3.93 17.01 -2.39
CA GLY A 220 4.50 18.33 -2.13
C GLY A 220 4.87 18.58 -0.66
N ILE A 221 4.16 17.94 0.28
CA ILE A 221 4.48 17.96 1.71
C ILE A 221 5.38 16.79 2.16
N GLY A 222 5.83 15.94 1.23
CA GLY A 222 6.88 14.94 1.47
C GLY A 222 6.41 13.51 1.72
N TYR A 223 5.11 13.22 1.60
CA TYR A 223 4.66 11.82 1.54
C TYR A 223 5.24 11.14 0.30
N LYS A 224 5.49 9.84 0.41
CA LYS A 224 5.94 9.00 -0.70
C LYS A 224 4.94 7.89 -0.89
N ALA A 225 4.56 7.62 -2.13
CA ALA A 225 3.67 6.50 -2.43
C ALA A 225 4.30 5.16 -2.04
N PHE A 226 5.59 5.00 -2.34
CA PHE A 226 6.36 3.79 -2.08
C PHE A 226 7.63 4.10 -1.29
N TYR A 227 7.99 3.18 -0.40
CA TYR A 227 9.18 3.29 0.45
C TYR A 227 10.13 2.15 0.14
N LYS A 228 11.30 2.48 -0.42
CA LYS A 228 12.34 1.48 -0.76
C LYS A 228 12.82 0.67 0.45
N GLN A 229 12.69 1.23 1.65
CA GLN A 229 13.01 0.56 2.90
C GLN A 229 12.11 -0.66 3.15
N TYR A 230 10.89 -0.66 2.61
CA TYR A 230 9.97 -1.78 2.77
C TYR A 230 10.15 -2.85 1.70
N SER A 231 11.15 -2.74 0.83
CA SER A 231 11.42 -3.84 -0.09
C SER A 231 12.07 -4.99 0.68
N THR A 232 11.58 -6.21 0.49
CA THR A 232 12.19 -7.44 1.01
C THR A 232 13.46 -7.81 0.26
N ARG A 233 13.64 -7.27 -0.94
CA ARG A 233 14.89 -7.39 -1.68
C ARG A 233 16.00 -6.59 -1.01
N ALA A 234 17.22 -7.12 -1.07
CA ALA A 234 18.38 -6.29 -0.79
C ALA A 234 18.34 -5.10 -1.76
N ALA A 235 18.25 -3.86 -1.26
CA ALA A 235 18.53 -2.70 -2.10
C ALA A 235 19.89 -2.96 -2.74
N ALA A 236 19.93 -2.99 -4.08
CA ALA A 236 21.17 -3.22 -4.80
C ALA A 236 22.26 -2.34 -4.17
N PRO A 237 23.42 -2.91 -3.80
CA PRO A 237 24.48 -2.13 -3.17
C PRO A 237 24.74 -0.91 -4.05
N LYS A 238 24.90 0.25 -3.42
CA LYS A 238 25.23 1.48 -4.17
C LYS A 238 26.45 1.17 -5.03
N ALA A 239 26.45 1.61 -6.29
CA ALA A 239 27.55 1.32 -7.23
C ALA A 239 28.94 1.67 -6.64
N GLU A 240 29.03 2.67 -5.76
CA GLU A 240 30.24 3.00 -4.97
C GLU A 240 30.74 1.85 -4.07
N GLU A 241 29.84 1.07 -3.47
CA GLU A 241 30.18 -0.05 -2.58
C GLU A 241 30.65 -1.28 -3.38
N LEU A 242 30.11 -1.49 -4.59
CA LEU A 242 30.59 -2.50 -5.53
C LEU A 242 31.99 -2.16 -6.07
N LEU A 243 32.24 -0.89 -6.40
CA LEU A 243 33.57 -0.42 -6.81
C LEU A 243 34.60 -0.54 -5.69
N THR A 244 34.23 -0.24 -4.45
CA THR A 244 35.12 -0.36 -3.29
C THR A 244 35.46 -1.83 -2.99
N ARG A 245 34.51 -2.77 -3.19
CA ARG A 245 34.78 -4.21 -3.06
C ARG A 245 35.61 -4.78 -4.21
N GLN A 246 35.43 -4.29 -5.44
CA GLN A 246 36.24 -4.74 -6.58
C GLN A 246 37.68 -4.23 -6.53
N HIS A 247 37.94 -3.06 -5.93
CA HIS A 247 39.31 -2.51 -5.82
C HIS A 247 40.02 -2.82 -4.49
N GLY A 248 39.33 -3.44 -3.52
CA GLY A 248 39.89 -3.80 -2.21
C GLY A 248 40.40 -5.24 -2.08
N LEU A 249 40.30 -6.07 -3.11
CA LEU A 249 40.69 -7.49 -3.08
C LEU A 249 42.08 -7.79 -3.68
N ASP A 250 42.83 -6.77 -4.14
CA ASP A 250 44.17 -6.93 -4.72
C ASP A 250 45.32 -6.50 -3.78
N ALA A 251 45.06 -6.36 -2.47
CA ALA A 251 46.07 -5.98 -1.49
C ALA A 251 46.16 -6.98 -0.33
N SER A 252 46.56 -8.23 -0.64
CA SER A 252 47.14 -9.16 0.34
C SER A 252 47.95 -10.24 -0.35
#